data_AF-A0A445E8Z4-F1
#
_entry.id   AF-A0A445E8Z4-F1
#
_cell.length_a   1.000
_cell.length_b   1.000
_cell.length_c   1.000
_cell.angle_alpha   90.00
_cell.angle_beta   90.00
_cell.angle_gamma   90.00
#
_symmetry.space_group_name_H-M   'P 1'
#
loop_
_entity.id
_entity.type
_entity.pdbx_description
1 polymer ?
#
loop_
_entity_poly.entity_id
_entity_poly.type
_entity_poly.pdbx_seq_one_letter_code
_entity_poly.pdbx_strand_id
1 'polypeptide(L)'
;MKQILPTNAKISKEAKETMQECVSEFISFVTGEASDKCHKEKRKTVNGDDICWALATLGFDDYAEPLKRYLHKFRELECEKANNQNNIKVINTTNRNNNNLIEKYSSYGGDDDED
;
A
#
# COMPACT_ATOMS: atom_id res chain seq x y z
N MET A 1 14.21 17.19 -12.34
CA MET A 1 15.34 18.15 -12.38
C MET A 1 14.96 19.54 -12.90
N LYS A 2 14.37 19.72 -14.09
CA LYS A 2 14.11 21.09 -14.61
C LYS A 2 13.18 21.95 -13.74
N GLN A 3 12.19 21.35 -13.08
CA GLN A 3 11.20 22.08 -12.26
C GLN A 3 11.79 22.80 -11.05
N ILE A 4 12.96 22.35 -10.55
CA ILE A 4 13.64 22.98 -9.42
C ILE A 4 14.69 24.02 -9.86
N LEU A 5 14.85 24.21 -11.18
CA LEU A 5 15.82 25.14 -11.76
C LEU A 5 15.10 26.38 -12.35
N PRO A 6 15.80 27.51 -12.50
CA PRO A 6 15.28 28.65 -13.24
C PRO A 6 14.81 28.27 -14.65
N THR A 7 13.76 28.93 -15.14
CA THR A 7 13.09 28.58 -16.40
C THR A 7 14.02 28.50 -17.61
N ASN A 8 15.06 29.31 -17.64
CA ASN A 8 16.06 29.39 -18.72
C ASN A 8 17.33 28.55 -18.47
N ALA A 9 17.40 27.79 -17.37
CA ALA A 9 18.56 26.97 -17.06
C ALA A 9 18.73 25.84 -18.09
N LYS A 10 19.97 25.68 -18.57
CA LYS A 10 20.38 24.58 -19.44
C LYS A 10 21.07 23.51 -18.61
N ILE A 11 20.78 22.25 -18.91
CA ILE A 11 21.41 21.08 -18.29
C ILE A 11 22.07 20.31 -19.43
N SER A 12 23.37 20.06 -19.32
CA SER A 12 24.11 19.27 -20.32
C SER A 12 23.59 17.84 -20.39
N LYS A 13 23.94 17.11 -21.45
CA LYS A 13 23.54 15.72 -21.60
C LYS A 13 24.24 14.87 -20.53
N GLU A 14 25.52 15.11 -20.33
CA GLU A 14 26.39 14.42 -19.39
C GLU A 14 25.87 14.57 -17.95
N ALA A 15 25.46 15.78 -17.55
CA ALA A 15 24.90 16.00 -16.21
C ALA A 15 23.58 15.23 -15.99
N LYS A 16 22.77 15.04 -17.03
CA LYS A 16 21.54 14.22 -16.91
C LYS A 16 21.89 12.75 -16.73
N GLU A 17 22.85 12.25 -17.51
CA GLU A 17 23.30 10.85 -17.45
C GLU A 17 23.91 10.55 -16.09
N THR A 18 24.83 11.39 -15.59
CA THR A 18 25.40 11.25 -14.24
C THR A 18 24.31 11.24 -13.16
N MET A 19 23.30 12.11 -13.25
CA MET A 19 22.21 12.10 -12.28
C MET A 19 21.34 10.83 -12.35
N GLN A 20 21.23 10.18 -13.52
CA GLN A 20 20.55 8.88 -13.66
C GLN A 20 21.37 7.75 -13.02
N GLU A 21 22.69 7.80 -13.15
CA GLU A 21 23.59 6.85 -12.48
C GLU A 21 23.51 7.03 -10.95
N CYS A 22 23.61 8.27 -10.47
CA CYS A 22 23.50 8.58 -9.05
C CYS A 22 22.17 8.13 -8.43
N VAL A 23 21.03 8.29 -9.13
CA VAL A 23 19.74 7.84 -8.58
C VAL A 23 19.64 6.32 -8.54
N SER A 24 20.26 5.63 -9.51
CA SER A 24 20.32 4.16 -9.54
C SER A 24 21.16 3.62 -8.38
N GLU A 25 22.29 4.27 -8.11
CA GLU A 25 23.14 3.97 -6.96
C GLU A 25 22.43 4.29 -5.65
N PHE A 26 21.75 5.44 -5.54
CA PHE A 26 20.99 5.81 -4.36
C PHE A 26 19.91 4.78 -3.99
N ILE A 27 19.17 4.27 -4.99
CA ILE A 27 18.19 3.20 -4.77
C ILE A 27 18.89 1.96 -4.21
N SER A 28 20.00 1.54 -4.84
CA SER A 28 20.76 0.36 -4.42
C SER A 28 21.33 0.52 -3.00
N PHE A 29 21.83 1.71 -2.67
CA PHE A 29 22.41 2.04 -1.39
C PHE A 29 21.37 1.98 -0.26
N VAL A 30 20.24 2.69 -0.41
CA VAL A 30 19.18 2.71 0.61
C VAL A 30 18.54 1.33 0.77
N THR A 31 18.29 0.63 -0.33
CA THR A 31 17.70 -0.73 -0.28
C THR A 31 18.66 -1.75 0.29
N GLY A 32 19.97 -1.60 0.07
CA GLY A 32 21.00 -2.42 0.72
C GLY A 32 20.97 -2.29 2.24
N GLU A 33 20.98 -1.06 2.76
CA GLU A 33 20.93 -0.81 4.20
C GLU A 33 19.62 -1.33 4.84
N ALA A 34 18.49 -1.14 4.16
CA ALA A 34 17.19 -1.67 4.60
C ALA A 34 17.16 -3.21 4.58
N SER A 35 17.74 -3.83 3.56
CA SER A 35 17.87 -5.28 3.44
C SER A 35 18.70 -5.86 4.57
N ASP A 36 19.83 -5.23 4.90
CA ASP A 36 20.70 -5.67 5.98
C ASP A 36 19.99 -5.65 7.34
N LYS A 37 19.22 -4.59 7.64
CA LYS A 37 18.37 -4.56 8.83
C LYS A 37 17.33 -5.67 8.82
N CYS A 38 16.57 -5.81 7.72
CA CYS A 38 15.56 -6.85 7.58
C CYS A 38 16.14 -8.24 7.86
N HIS A 39 17.33 -8.51 7.33
CA HIS A 39 18.02 -9.79 7.51
C HIS A 39 18.50 -9.97 8.96
N LYS A 40 19.05 -8.93 9.60
CA LYS A 40 19.43 -8.93 11.03
C LYS A 40 18.23 -9.23 11.93
N GLU A 41 17.03 -8.79 11.54
CA GLU A 41 15.76 -9.09 12.22
C GLU A 41 15.14 -10.45 11.83
N LYS A 42 15.87 -11.30 11.10
CA LYS A 42 15.43 -12.64 10.64
C LYS A 42 14.19 -12.61 9.74
N ARG A 43 13.95 -11.50 9.04
CA ARG A 43 12.88 -11.37 8.05
C ARG A 43 13.44 -11.56 6.65
N LYS A 44 12.64 -12.17 5.75
CA LYS A 44 12.99 -12.37 4.33
C LYS A 44 12.41 -11.29 3.41
N THR A 45 11.54 -10.43 3.96
CA THR A 45 10.80 -9.44 3.18
C THR A 45 11.03 -8.07 3.80
N VAL A 46 11.66 -7.20 3.01
CA VAL A 46 11.84 -5.78 3.32
C VAL A 46 10.48 -5.10 3.26
N ASN A 47 10.16 -4.27 4.25
CA ASN A 47 8.92 -3.51 4.29
C ASN A 47 9.18 -1.99 4.33
N GLY A 48 8.11 -1.19 4.36
CA GLY A 48 8.23 0.28 4.36
C GLY A 48 8.93 0.86 5.61
N ASP A 49 8.85 0.19 6.76
CA ASP A 49 9.51 0.67 7.99
C ASP A 49 11.03 0.47 7.90
N ASP A 50 11.50 -0.57 7.20
CA ASP A 50 12.92 -0.78 6.92
C ASP A 50 13.50 0.35 6.07
N ILE A 51 12.76 0.78 5.05
CA ILE A 51 13.16 1.90 4.19
C ILE A 51 13.22 3.22 4.97
N CYS A 52 12.19 3.50 5.79
CA CYS A 52 12.17 4.71 6.62
C CYS A 52 13.33 4.72 7.62
N TRP A 53 13.66 3.56 8.21
CA TRP A 53 14.80 3.42 9.09
C TRP A 53 16.13 3.61 8.37
N ALA A 54 16.31 2.99 7.20
CA ALA A 54 17.53 3.11 6.42
C ALA A 54 17.81 4.56 6.04
N LEU A 55 16.79 5.30 5.59
CA LEU A 55 16.93 6.73 5.29
C LEU A 55 17.39 7.53 6.51
N ALA A 56 16.83 7.31 7.70
CA ALA A 56 17.26 7.98 8.92
C ALA A 56 18.71 7.61 9.30
N THR A 57 19.05 6.30 9.27
CA THR A 57 20.41 5.82 9.60
C THR A 57 21.47 6.39 8.67
N LEU A 58 21.13 6.57 7.39
CA LEU A 58 22.02 7.13 6.37
C LEU A 58 22.10 8.67 6.40
N GLY A 59 21.36 9.34 7.30
CA GLY A 59 21.37 10.80 7.46
C GLY A 59 20.43 11.56 6.51
N PHE A 60 19.46 10.88 5.90
CA PHE A 60 18.41 11.49 5.05
C PHE A 60 17.15 11.82 5.87
N ASP A 61 17.31 12.43 7.05
CA ASP A 61 16.23 12.69 8.01
C ASP A 61 15.11 13.56 7.41
N ASP A 62 15.46 14.55 6.59
CA ASP A 62 14.53 15.42 5.86
C ASP A 62 13.59 14.64 4.91
N TYR A 63 13.96 13.41 4.53
CA TYR A 63 13.13 12.51 3.74
C TYR A 63 12.46 11.42 4.58
N ALA A 64 13.13 10.94 5.63
CA ALA A 64 12.64 9.85 6.48
C ALA A 64 11.34 10.22 7.21
N GLU A 65 11.27 11.41 7.81
CA GLU A 65 10.11 11.92 8.54
C GLU A 65 8.86 12.04 7.64
N PRO A 66 8.91 12.75 6.50
CA PRO A 66 7.79 12.82 5.57
C PRO A 66 7.36 11.45 5.02
N LEU A 67 8.32 10.57 4.71
CA LEU A 67 8.02 9.24 4.17
C LEU A 67 7.31 8.37 5.20
N LYS A 68 7.71 8.43 6.47
CA LYS A 68 7.04 7.72 7.57
C LYS A 68 5.60 8.19 7.75
N ARG A 69 5.36 9.50 7.66
CA ARG A 69 3.99 10.07 7.70
C ARG A 69 3.16 9.60 6.51
N TYR A 70 3.75 9.56 5.32
CA TYR A 70 3.08 9.03 4.13
C TYR A 70 2.74 7.55 4.29
N LEU A 71 3.68 6.72 4.76
CA LEU A 71 3.48 5.29 5.00
C LEU A 71 2.31 5.03 5.96
N HIS A 72 2.20 5.84 7.03
CA HIS A 72 1.08 5.77 7.97
C HIS A 72 -0.27 6.01 7.26
N LYS A 73 -0.38 7.13 6.52
CA LYS A 73 -1.60 7.46 5.78
C LYS A 73 -1.94 6.43 4.71
N PHE A 74 -0.92 5.89 4.04
CA PHE A 74 -1.11 4.83 3.06
C PHE A 74 -1.72 3.58 3.71
N ARG A 75 -1.22 3.16 4.87
CA ARG A 75 -1.77 2.03 5.63
C ARG A 75 -3.22 2.27 6.06
N GLU A 76 -3.55 3.47 6.54
CA GLU A 76 -4.93 3.84 6.89
C GLU A 76 -5.87 3.69 5.69
N LEU A 77 -5.51 4.25 4.54
CA LEU A 77 -6.31 4.19 3.31
C LEU A 77 -6.48 2.75 2.80
N GLU A 78 -5.45 1.92 2.87
CA GLU A 78 -5.54 0.51 2.49
C GLU A 78 -6.42 -0.29 3.47
N CYS A 79 -6.36 0.01 4.77
CA CYS A 79 -7.28 -0.57 5.76
C CYS A 79 -8.74 -0.18 5.50
N GLU A 80 -9.01 1.09 5.19
CA GLU A 80 -10.36 1.56 4.85
C GLU A 80 -10.93 0.85 3.61
N LYS A 81 -10.12 0.71 2.56
CA LYS A 81 -10.52 -0.04 1.34
C LYS A 81 -10.84 -1.50 1.66
N ALA A 82 -10.02 -2.16 2.48
CA ALA A 82 -10.26 -3.54 2.89
C ALA A 82 -11.57 -3.67 3.71
N ASN A 83 -11.82 -2.74 4.63
CA ASN A 83 -13.05 -2.72 5.42
C ASN A 83 -14.30 -2.50 4.55
N ASN A 84 -14.24 -1.59 3.58
CA ASN A 84 -15.34 -1.35 2.65
C ASN A 84 -15.66 -2.60 1.80
N GLN A 85 -14.63 -3.31 1.32
CA GLN A 85 -14.83 -4.58 0.60
C GLN A 85 -15.45 -5.66 1.49
N ASN A 86 -15.03 -5.75 2.76
CA ASN A 86 -15.59 -6.72 3.70
C ASN A 86 -17.06 -6.41 4.00
N ASN A 87 -17.41 -5.14 4.20
CA ASN A 87 -18.81 -4.72 4.40
C ASN A 87 -19.70 -5.10 3.21
N ILE A 88 -19.24 -4.87 1.97
CA ILE A 88 -19.98 -5.27 0.77
C ILE A 88 -20.16 -6.80 0.70
N LYS A 89 -19.13 -7.58 1.02
CA LYS A 89 -19.23 -9.05 1.07
C LYS A 89 -20.26 -9.50 2.10
N VAL A 90 -20.24 -8.93 3.30
CA VAL A 90 -21.19 -9.26 4.37
C VAL A 90 -22.62 -8.96 3.93
N ILE A 91 -22.89 -7.77 3.38
CA ILE A 91 -24.22 -7.39 2.88
C ILE A 91 -24.71 -8.37 1.81
N ASN A 92 -23.85 -8.73 0.87
CA ASN A 92 -24.21 -9.67 -0.20
C ASN A 92 -24.50 -11.07 0.33
N THR A 93 -23.75 -11.56 1.32
CA THR A 93 -24.02 -12.84 1.98
C THR A 93 -25.33 -12.81 2.76
N THR A 94 -25.60 -11.75 3.51
CA THR A 94 -26.85 -11.59 4.27
C THR A 94 -28.07 -11.57 3.33
N ASN A 95 -28.00 -10.83 2.22
CA ASN A 95 -29.09 -10.79 1.24
C ASN A 95 -29.35 -12.16 0.60
N ARG A 96 -28.29 -12.92 0.28
CA ARG A 96 -28.42 -14.27 -0.27
C ARG A 96 -29.08 -15.23 0.73
N ASN A 97 -28.68 -15.15 2.00
CA ASN A 97 -29.27 -15.97 3.06
C ASN A 97 -30.75 -15.64 3.29
N ASN A 98 -31.12 -14.35 3.23
CA ASN A 98 -32.52 -13.92 3.36
C ASN A 98 -33.36 -14.44 2.20
N ASN A 99 -32.87 -14.37 0.96
CA ASN A 99 -33.58 -14.92 -0.20
C ASN A 99 -33.79 -16.43 -0.09
N ASN A 100 -32.74 -17.17 0.30
CA ASN A 100 -32.84 -18.62 0.52
C ASN A 100 -33.84 -18.97 1.64
N LEU A 101 -33.93 -18.14 2.68
CA LEU A 101 -34.87 -18.33 3.78
C LEU A 101 -36.32 -18.10 3.31
N ILE A 102 -36.55 -17.06 2.51
CA ILE A 102 -37.86 -16.77 1.91
C ILE A 102 -38.29 -17.92 0.99
N GLU A 103 -37.41 -18.40 0.10
CA GLU A 103 -37.69 -19.55 -0.77
C GLU A 103 -38.04 -20.81 0.04
N LYS A 104 -37.31 -21.05 1.13
CA LYS A 104 -37.58 -22.17 2.03
C LYS A 104 -38.97 -22.07 2.66
N TYR A 105 -39.39 -20.90 3.16
CA TYR A 105 -40.72 -20.73 3.76
C TYR A 105 -41.85 -20.81 2.73
N SER A 106 -41.66 -20.28 1.52
CA SER A 106 -42.63 -20.39 0.43
C SER A 106 -42.83 -21.85 -0.03
N SER A 107 -41.82 -22.71 0.11
CA SER A 107 -41.91 -24.13 -0.24
C SER A 107 -42.77 -24.96 0.74
N TYR A 108 -43.09 -24.45 1.93
CA TYR A 108 -43.93 -25.15 2.91
C TYR A 108 -45.41 -24.73 2.86
N GLY A 109 -45.77 -23.76 2.02
CA GLY A 109 -47.08 -23.08 2.04
C GLY A 109 -48.15 -23.66 1.12
N GLY A 110 -48.11 -24.96 0.78
CA GLY A 110 -49.15 -25.57 -0.04
C GLY A 110 -49.34 -27.02 0.34
N ASP A 111 -50.30 -27.29 1.23
CA ASP A 111 -51.07 -28.53 1.35
C ASP A 111 -52.03 -28.46 2.57
N ASP A 112 -52.66 -27.29 2.83
CA ASP A 112 -53.68 -27.15 3.87
C ASP A 112 -54.92 -26.43 3.28
N ASP A 113 -55.75 -27.16 2.53
CA ASP A 113 -57.19 -26.92 2.41
C ASP A 113 -57.84 -28.30 2.59
N GLU A 114 -58.20 -28.67 3.83
CA GLU A 114 -59.52 -28.49 4.45
C GLU A 114 -60.63 -29.34 3.76
N ASP A 115 -61.09 -30.32 4.54
CA ASP A 115 -62.23 -31.26 4.42
C ASP A 115 -63.25 -31.11 3.26
#